data_AF-A0A963ESQ0-F1
#
_entry.id   AF-A0A963ESQ0-F1
#
_cell.length_a   1.000
_cell.length_b   1.000
_cell.length_c   1.000
_cell.angle_alpha   90.00
_cell.angle_beta   90.00
_cell.angle_gamma   90.00
#
_symmetry.space_group_name_H-M   'P 1'
#
loop_
_entity.id
_entity.type
_entity.pdbx_description
1 polymer ?
#
loop_
_entity_poly.entity_id
_entity_poly.type
_entity_poly.pdbx_seq_one_letter_code
_entity_poly.pdbx_strand_id
1 'polypeptide(L)'
;EEAAAKSEDGELYARLGNIYLDSDEYKKAITAINKGLARGGVKRPDTARLALGMSYFNDKQYDKAREAFKAAGRDERSAKYSQQWLKYLDSELERQAKLRDS
;
A
#
# COMPACT_ATOMS: atom_id res chain seq x y z
N GLU A 1 -11.68 -21.83 16.83
CA GLU A 1 -12.56 -20.80 16.22
C GLU A 1 -11.90 -19.43 16.05
N GLU A 2 -10.83 -19.09 16.79
CA GLU A 2 -10.21 -17.75 16.74
C GLU A 2 -9.60 -17.33 15.39
N ALA A 3 -9.13 -18.28 14.56
CA ALA A 3 -8.50 -17.95 13.28
C ALA A 3 -9.50 -17.43 12.24
N ALA A 4 -10.76 -17.86 12.29
CA ALA A 4 -11.81 -17.40 11.40
C ALA A 4 -12.21 -15.95 11.73
N ALA A 5 -12.45 -15.64 13.01
CA ALA A 5 -12.80 -14.29 13.47
C ALA A 5 -11.69 -13.27 13.20
N LYS A 6 -10.41 -13.64 13.42
CA LYS A 6 -9.27 -12.77 13.09
C LYS A 6 -9.14 -12.52 11.58
N SER A 7 -9.51 -13.50 10.76
CA SER A 7 -9.49 -13.38 9.30
C SER A 7 -10.57 -12.46 8.75
N GLU A 8 -11.76 -12.47 9.34
CA GLU A 8 -12.84 -11.57 8.96
C GLU A 8 -12.50 -10.11 9.31
N ASP A 9 -11.90 -9.87 10.48
CA ASP A 9 -11.49 -8.53 10.92
C ASP A 9 -10.42 -7.90 10.02
N GLY A 10 -9.34 -8.63 9.74
CA GLY A 10 -8.24 -8.08 8.94
C GLY A 10 -8.65 -7.76 7.51
N GLU A 11 -9.40 -8.67 6.88
CA GLU A 11 -9.94 -8.51 5.53
C GLU A 11 -10.91 -7.32 5.45
N LEU A 12 -11.75 -7.10 6.48
CA LEU A 12 -12.66 -5.95 6.53
C LEU A 12 -11.89 -4.63 6.54
N TYR A 13 -10.84 -4.52 7.37
CA TYR A 13 -10.00 -3.31 7.40
C TYR A 13 -9.24 -3.09 6.09
N ALA A 14 -8.76 -4.16 5.44
CA ALA A 14 -8.12 -4.04 4.12
C ALA A 14 -9.10 -3.52 3.07
N ARG A 15 -10.36 -3.99 3.07
CA ARG A 15 -11.41 -3.49 2.17
C ARG A 15 -11.75 -2.04 2.44
N LEU A 16 -11.94 -1.67 3.70
CA LEU A 16 -12.17 -0.29 4.11
C LEU A 16 -11.04 0.63 3.64
N GLY A 17 -9.80 0.14 3.76
CA GLY A 17 -8.61 0.80 3.25
C GLY A 17 -8.65 1.09 1.75
N ASN A 18 -9.09 0.12 0.94
CA ASN A 18 -9.26 0.32 -0.51
C ASN A 18 -10.37 1.35 -0.81
N ILE A 19 -11.50 1.31 -0.10
CA ILE A 19 -12.58 2.31 -0.27
C ILE A 19 -12.06 3.72 0.00
N TYR A 20 -11.27 3.89 1.06
CA TYR A 20 -10.65 5.19 1.35
C TYR A 20 -9.65 5.60 0.29
N LEU A 21 -8.86 4.66 -0.26
CA LEU A 21 -7.93 4.96 -1.35
C LEU A 21 -8.68 5.41 -2.61
N ASP A 22 -9.75 4.71 -2.98
CA ASP A 22 -10.61 5.05 -4.12
C ASP A 22 -11.33 6.39 -3.94
N SER A 23 -11.47 6.86 -2.70
CA SER A 23 -12.06 8.15 -2.33
C SER A 23 -11.01 9.25 -2.08
N ASP A 24 -9.75 9.01 -2.46
CA ASP A 24 -8.59 9.89 -2.24
C ASP A 24 -8.33 10.25 -0.75
N GLU A 25 -8.91 9.50 0.18
CA GLU A 25 -8.75 9.66 1.62
C GLU A 25 -7.49 8.93 2.12
N TYR A 26 -6.32 9.29 1.55
CA TYR A 26 -5.09 8.51 1.67
C TYR A 26 -4.66 8.20 3.11
N LYS A 27 -4.80 9.17 4.03
CA LYS A 27 -4.45 8.96 5.46
C LYS A 27 -5.36 7.94 6.15
N LYS A 28 -6.66 7.94 5.80
CA LYS A 28 -7.60 6.94 6.31
C LYS A 28 -7.33 5.58 5.68
N ALA A 29 -6.99 5.54 4.39
CA ALA A 29 -6.57 4.34 3.69
C ALA A 29 -5.35 3.71 4.37
N ILE A 30 -4.27 4.48 4.58
CA ILE A 30 -3.06 4.04 5.29
C ILE A 30 -3.41 3.44 6.66
N THR A 31 -4.25 4.12 7.44
CA THR A 31 -4.62 3.69 8.79
C THR A 31 -5.39 2.37 8.76
N ALA A 32 -6.40 2.26 7.90
CA ALA A 32 -7.23 1.06 7.77
C ALA A 32 -6.41 -0.13 7.24
N ILE A 33 -5.62 0.05 6.19
CA ILE A 33 -4.81 -1.03 5.60
C ILE A 33 -3.78 -1.56 6.61
N ASN A 34 -3.06 -0.68 7.32
CA ASN A 34 -2.12 -1.11 8.35
C ASN A 34 -2.82 -1.89 9.47
N LYS A 35 -4.01 -1.45 9.90
CA LYS A 35 -4.80 -2.17 10.90
C LYS A 35 -5.20 -3.56 10.40
N GLY A 36 -5.62 -3.68 9.14
CA GLY A 36 -5.96 -4.97 8.53
C GLY A 36 -4.78 -5.92 8.48
N LEU A 37 -3.62 -5.43 8.01
CA LEU A 37 -2.38 -6.21 7.96
C LEU A 37 -1.91 -6.65 9.35
N ALA A 38 -2.01 -5.78 10.37
CA ALA A 38 -1.60 -6.08 11.74
C ALA A 38 -2.54 -7.09 12.43
N ARG A 39 -3.84 -7.04 12.14
CA ARG A 39 -4.83 -8.00 12.66
C ARG A 39 -4.66 -9.39 12.06
N GLY A 40 -4.09 -9.47 10.86
CA GLY A 40 -3.84 -10.72 10.15
C GLY A 40 -5.08 -11.27 9.45
N GLY A 41 -4.91 -12.38 8.73
CA GLY A 41 -6.01 -13.07 8.03
C GLY A 41 -6.64 -12.32 6.85
N VAL A 42 -5.99 -11.24 6.40
CA VAL A 42 -6.16 -10.67 5.05
C VAL A 42 -5.79 -11.74 4.02
N LYS A 43 -6.69 -12.06 3.09
CA LYS A 43 -6.48 -13.16 2.12
C LYS A 43 -5.36 -12.87 1.14
N ARG A 44 -5.19 -11.59 0.78
CA ARG A 44 -4.18 -11.10 -0.14
C ARG A 44 -3.38 -9.96 0.50
N PRO A 45 -2.45 -10.28 1.42
CA PRO A 45 -1.65 -9.27 2.09
C PRO A 45 -0.71 -8.55 1.11
N ASP A 46 -0.39 -9.18 -0.02
CA ASP A 46 0.37 -8.60 -1.12
C ASP A 46 -0.36 -7.44 -1.79
N THR A 47 -1.65 -7.60 -2.17
CA THR A 47 -2.44 -6.48 -2.72
C THR A 47 -2.76 -5.42 -1.69
N ALA A 48 -3.00 -5.80 -0.42
CA ALA A 48 -3.15 -4.81 0.65
C ALA A 48 -1.88 -3.94 0.78
N ARG A 49 -0.69 -4.52 0.65
CA ARG A 49 0.57 -3.75 0.64
C ARG A 49 0.75 -2.89 -0.62
N LEU A 50 0.25 -3.32 -1.79
CA LEU A 50 0.20 -2.46 -2.98
C LEU A 50 -0.68 -1.24 -2.72
N ALA A 51 -1.89 -1.43 -2.19
CA ALA A 51 -2.79 -0.34 -1.82
C ALA A 51 -2.18 0.60 -0.77
N LEU A 52 -1.46 0.04 0.21
CA LEU A 52 -0.72 0.82 1.18
C LEU A 52 0.38 1.68 0.52
N GLY A 53 1.13 1.10 -0.41
CA GLY A 53 2.15 1.83 -1.16
C GLY A 53 1.57 2.96 -2.00
N MET A 54 0.46 2.71 -2.70
CA MET A 54 -0.27 3.74 -3.46
C MET A 54 -0.80 4.85 -2.55
N SER A 55 -1.33 4.49 -1.38
CA SER A 55 -1.83 5.48 -0.40
C SER A 55 -0.69 6.35 0.13
N TYR A 56 0.45 5.76 0.49
CA TYR A 56 1.64 6.53 0.90
C TYR A 56 2.18 7.41 -0.23
N PHE A 57 2.20 6.91 -1.46
CA PHE A 57 2.67 7.66 -2.62
C PHE A 57 1.83 8.92 -2.85
N ASN A 58 0.50 8.78 -2.83
CA ASN A 58 -0.42 9.90 -3.01
C ASN A 58 -0.39 10.90 -1.83
N ASP A 59 -0.13 10.43 -0.60
CA ASP A 59 0.12 11.30 0.56
C ASP A 59 1.57 11.85 0.58
N LYS A 60 2.34 11.69 -0.49
CA LYS A 60 3.72 12.17 -0.67
C LYS A 60 4.74 11.59 0.32
N GLN A 61 4.41 10.47 0.96
CA GLN A 61 5.30 9.71 1.83
C GLN A 61 6.12 8.68 1.03
N TYR A 62 7.00 9.17 0.15
CA TYR A 62 7.66 8.33 -0.86
C TYR A 62 8.54 7.21 -0.29
N ASP A 63 9.23 7.44 0.84
CA ASP A 63 10.05 6.40 1.47
C ASP A 63 9.19 5.22 1.95
N LYS A 64 8.07 5.51 2.61
CA LYS A 64 7.12 4.49 3.06
C LYS A 64 6.42 3.81 1.90
N ALA A 65 6.10 4.56 0.83
CA ALA A 65 5.54 3.99 -0.39
C ALA A 65 6.49 2.95 -1.00
N ARG A 66 7.78 3.28 -1.10
CA ARG A 66 8.82 2.36 -1.59
C ARG A 66 8.91 1.10 -0.74
N GLU A 67 8.91 1.22 0.58
CA GLU A 67 8.94 0.06 1.48
C GLU A 67 7.72 -0.85 1.30
N ALA A 68 6.52 -0.27 1.22
CA ALA A 68 5.29 -1.01 1.00
C ALA A 68 5.29 -1.73 -0.35
N PHE A 69 5.72 -1.07 -1.43
CA PHE A 69 5.86 -1.70 -2.74
C PHE A 69 6.88 -2.85 -2.72
N LYS A 70 8.05 -2.66 -2.10
CA LYS A 70 9.04 -3.73 -1.94
C LYS A 70 8.48 -4.92 -1.18
N ALA A 71 7.73 -4.68 -0.11
CA ALA A 71 7.10 -5.74 0.68
C ALA A 71 6.01 -6.48 -0.10
N ALA A 72 5.22 -5.78 -0.93
CA ALA A 72 4.25 -6.40 -1.83
C ALA A 72 4.92 -7.27 -2.90
N GLY A 73 6.06 -6.80 -3.44
CA GLY A 73 6.79 -7.50 -4.50
C GLY A 73 7.52 -8.78 -4.06
N ARG A 74 7.50 -9.12 -2.77
CA ARG A 74 7.96 -10.42 -2.27
C ARG A 74 7.04 -11.57 -2.66
N ASP A 75 5.77 -11.26 -2.99
CA ASP A 75 4.83 -12.22 -3.54
C ASP A 75 4.88 -12.16 -5.07
N GLU A 76 5.12 -13.28 -5.72
CA GLU A 76 5.25 -13.38 -7.18
C GLU A 76 4.03 -12.82 -7.92
N ARG A 77 2.84 -12.94 -7.33
CA ARG A 77 1.59 -12.45 -7.91
C ARG A 77 1.52 -10.93 -7.99
N SER A 78 2.25 -10.25 -7.10
CA SER A 78 2.32 -8.79 -7.02
C SER A 78 3.67 -8.21 -7.47
N ALA A 79 4.68 -9.06 -7.73
CA ALA A 79 6.03 -8.66 -8.11
C ALA A 79 6.05 -7.72 -9.33
N LYS A 80 5.32 -8.07 -10.40
CA LYS A 80 5.27 -7.24 -11.62
C LYS A 80 4.69 -5.85 -11.35
N TYR A 81 3.57 -5.78 -10.62
CA TYR A 81 2.93 -4.49 -10.28
C TYR A 81 3.79 -3.66 -9.33
N SER A 82 4.41 -4.31 -8.34
CA SER A 82 5.35 -3.66 -7.42
C SER A 82 6.53 -3.02 -8.17
N GLN A 83 7.14 -3.74 -9.12
CA GLN A 83 8.24 -3.23 -9.95
C GLN A 83 7.82 -2.01 -10.78
N GLN A 84 6.62 -2.03 -11.35
CA GLN A 84 6.08 -0.87 -12.10
C GLN A 84 5.91 0.35 -11.19
N TRP A 85 5.34 0.17 -10.00
CA TRP A 85 5.18 1.24 -9.02
C TRP A 85 6.50 1.79 -8.51
N LEU A 86 7.49 0.94 -8.25
CA LEU A 86 8.83 1.37 -7.83
C LEU A 86 9.50 2.23 -8.92
N LYS A 87 9.44 1.79 -10.18
CA LYS A 87 9.97 2.56 -11.32
C LYS A 87 9.28 3.92 -11.46
N TYR A 88 7.95 3.94 -11.31
CA TYR A 88 7.19 5.19 -11.37
C TYR A 88 7.56 6.14 -10.22
N LEU A 89 7.69 5.62 -9.01
CA LEU A 89 8.12 6.39 -7.84
C LEU A 89 9.52 6.98 -8.03
N ASP A 90 10.47 6.20 -8.54
CA ASP A 90 11.82 6.69 -8.85
C ASP A 90 11.78 7.85 -9.86
N SER A 91 11.02 7.68 -10.94
CA SER A 91 10.86 8.69 -11.99
C SER A 91 10.25 10.00 -11.44
N GLU A 92 9.27 9.88 -10.54
CA GLU A 92 8.62 11.04 -9.91
C GLU A 92 9.57 11.79 -8.97
N LEU A 93 10.37 11.07 -8.17
CA LEU A 93 11.36 11.68 -7.29
C LEU A 93 12.45 12.42 -8.09
N GLU A 94 12.94 11.83 -9.17
CA GLU A 94 13.91 12.48 -10.06
C GLU A 94 13.32 13.75 -10.69
N ARG A 95 12.05 13.71 -11.11
CA ARG A 95 11.35 14.88 -11.65
C ARG A 95 11.24 16.00 -10.63
N GLN A 96 10.88 15.67 -9.38
CA GLN A 96 10.78 16.66 -8.30
C GLN A 96 12.14 17.26 -7.94
N ALA A 97 13.21 16.45 -7.92
CA ALA A 97 14.55 16.95 -7.67
C ALA A 97 14.97 17.96 -8.75
N LYS A 98 14.75 17.66 -10.03
CA LYS A 98 15.05 18.57 -11.14
C LYS A 98 14.30 19.89 -11.05
N LEU A 99 13.03 19.87 -10.65
CA LEU A 99 12.21 21.07 -10.49
C LEU A 99 12.61 21.93 -9.28
N ARG A 100 13.22 21.32 -8.26
CA ARG A 100 13.72 22.05 -7.09
C ARG A 100 15.05 22.75 -7.38
N ASP A 101 15.86 22.16 -8.24
CA ASP A 101 17.20 22.63 -8.55
C ASP A 101 17.23 23.59 -9.76
N SER A 102 16.07 23.87 -10.38
CA SER A 102 15.85 24.82 -11.48
C SER A 102 15.29 26.15 -10.99
#